data_AF-A0A958DJP9-F1
#
_entry.id   AF-A0A958DJP9-F1
#
_cell.length_a   1.000
_cell.length_b   1.000
_cell.length_c   1.000
_cell.angle_alpha   90.00
_cell.angle_beta   90.00
_cell.angle_gamma   90.00
#
_symmetry.space_group_name_H-M   'P 1'
#
loop_
_entity.id
_entity.type
_entity.pdbx_description
1 polymer ?
#
loop_
_entity_poly.entity_id
_entity_poly.type
_entity_poly.pdbx_seq_one_letter_code
_entity_poly.pdbx_strand_id
1 'polypeptide(L)'
;MEIPYDLLQKLPKTDLHVHLDGCLRISTLIDLAQKQKVTLPSEDPEQLAAIVMSGKNCKNLGEYLRGFDITLSVMQEPEALFRIAYELAEDAAAENVWYMEVRYSPILHTRKGMKLTTIVDAV
;
A
#
# COMPACT_ATOMS: atom_id res chain seq x y z
N MET A 1 -21.88 -17.75 16.28
CA MET A 1 -21.32 -18.65 15.26
C MET A 1 -19.94 -18.14 14.97
N GLU A 2 -18.89 -18.90 15.29
CA GLU A 2 -17.51 -18.53 14.96
C GLU A 2 -17.17 -19.13 13.59
N ILE A 3 -16.56 -18.32 12.72
CA ILE A 3 -16.08 -18.77 11.41
C ILE A 3 -14.59 -19.12 11.57
N PRO A 4 -14.17 -20.37 11.31
CA PRO A 4 -12.76 -20.74 11.41
C PRO A 4 -11.89 -19.93 10.44
N TYR A 5 -10.72 -19.49 10.88
CA TYR A 5 -9.80 -18.72 10.05
C TYR A 5 -9.28 -19.51 8.84
N ASP A 6 -9.04 -20.82 9.01
CA ASP A 6 -8.59 -21.69 7.92
C ASP A 6 -9.65 -21.83 6.81
N LEU A 7 -10.94 -21.76 7.17
CA LEU A 7 -12.02 -21.69 6.20
C LEU A 7 -11.94 -20.38 5.39
N LEU A 8 -11.77 -19.24 6.07
CA LEU A 8 -11.64 -17.92 5.40
C LEU A 8 -10.46 -17.88 4.43
N GLN A 9 -9.32 -18.47 4.79
CA GLN A 9 -8.15 -18.58 3.92
C GLN A 9 -8.44 -19.41 2.66
N LYS A 10 -9.19 -20.51 2.79
CA LYS A 10 -9.52 -21.41 1.66
C LYS A 10 -10.59 -20.86 0.71
N LEU A 11 -11.35 -19.84 1.09
CA LEU A 11 -12.37 -19.27 0.21
C LEU A 11 -11.74 -18.58 -1.02
N PRO A 12 -12.20 -18.85 -2.25
CA PRO A 12 -11.76 -18.13 -3.44
C PRO A 12 -12.38 -16.74 -3.42
N LYS A 13 -11.61 -15.74 -3.03
CA LYS A 13 -12.09 -14.37 -2.78
C LYS A 13 -11.95 -13.49 -4.01
N THR A 14 -12.73 -12.42 -4.01
CA THR A 14 -12.68 -11.34 -4.99
C THR A 14 -12.54 -10.03 -4.24
N ASP A 15 -11.58 -9.20 -4.62
CA ASP A 15 -11.42 -7.85 -4.07
C ASP A 15 -11.65 -6.79 -5.14
N LEU A 16 -12.78 -6.09 -5.06
CA LEU A 16 -13.18 -5.08 -6.04
C LEU A 16 -12.79 -3.65 -5.60
N HIS A 17 -12.21 -3.49 -4.41
CA HIS A 17 -11.94 -2.17 -3.83
C HIS A 17 -10.66 -2.20 -2.99
N VAL A 18 -9.53 -2.25 -3.68
CA VAL A 18 -8.20 -2.22 -3.06
C VAL A 18 -7.36 -1.07 -3.61
N HIS A 19 -6.82 -0.23 -2.72
CA HIS A 19 -6.00 0.92 -3.09
C HIS A 19 -4.53 0.55 -3.06
N LEU A 20 -3.83 0.66 -4.20
CA LEU A 20 -2.39 0.33 -4.29
C LEU A 20 -1.55 1.12 -3.28
N ASP A 21 -1.81 2.43 -3.20
CA ASP A 21 -1.14 3.40 -2.33
C ASP A 21 -1.48 3.21 -0.83
N GLY A 22 -2.40 2.30 -0.51
CA GLY A 22 -2.72 1.85 0.84
C GLY A 22 -2.22 0.45 1.20
N CYS A 23 -1.59 -0.29 0.27
CA CYS A 23 -1.25 -1.71 0.43
C CYS A 23 0.26 -2.00 0.52
N LEU A 24 1.04 -1.04 1.01
CA LEU A 24 2.49 -1.24 1.18
C LEU A 24 2.78 -2.08 2.42
N ARG A 25 3.67 -3.07 2.28
CA ARG A 25 4.30 -3.71 3.44
C ARG A 25 5.16 -2.68 4.19
N ILE A 26 5.12 -2.70 5.53
CA ILE A 26 5.91 -1.78 6.37
C ILE A 26 7.42 -1.94 6.11
N SER A 27 7.89 -3.17 5.91
CA SER A 27 9.28 -3.45 5.54
C SER A 27 9.67 -2.82 4.20
N THR A 28 8.78 -2.84 3.22
CA THR A 28 8.98 -2.20 1.91
C THR A 28 9.00 -0.68 2.03
N LEU A 29 8.11 -0.10 2.84
CA LEU A 29 8.11 1.33 3.13
C LEU A 29 9.45 1.80 3.71
N ILE A 30 9.99 1.08 4.70
CA ILE A 30 11.29 1.40 5.33
C ILE A 30 12.44 1.26 4.33
N ASP A 31 12.49 0.14 3.60
CA ASP A 31 13.57 -0.12 2.63
C ASP A 31 13.58 0.92 1.48
N LEU A 32 12.41 1.25 0.93
CA LEU A 32 12.30 2.28 -0.10
C LEU A 32 12.67 3.66 0.44
N ALA A 33 12.26 3.99 1.67
CA ALA A 33 12.62 5.27 2.28
C ALA A 33 14.15 5.41 2.46
N GLN A 34 14.83 4.35 2.91
CA GLN A 34 16.29 4.33 3.01
C GLN A 34 16.98 4.52 1.65
N LYS A 35 16.54 3.78 0.63
CA LYS A 35 17.11 3.85 -0.74
C LYS A 35 16.89 5.23 -1.38
N GLN A 36 15.70 5.80 -1.21
CA GLN A 36 15.31 7.07 -1.80
C GLN A 36 15.67 8.29 -0.94
N LYS A 37 16.27 8.07 0.25
CA LYS A 37 16.61 9.11 1.23
C LYS A 37 15.38 9.95 1.65
N VAL A 38 14.26 9.28 1.86
CA VAL A 38 13.02 9.87 2.37
C VAL A 38 12.98 9.75 3.89
N THR A 39 12.72 10.86 4.58
CA THR A 39 12.59 10.85 6.04
C THR A 39 11.24 10.30 6.46
N LEU A 40 11.24 9.22 7.23
CA LEU A 40 10.04 8.66 7.87
C LEU A 40 9.87 9.23 9.30
N PRO A 41 8.64 9.22 9.85
CA PRO A 41 8.39 9.66 11.22
C PRO A 41 8.95 8.70 12.29
N SER A 42 9.26 7.46 11.92
CA SER A 42 9.96 6.49 12.75
C SER A 42 10.69 5.45 11.88
N GLU A 43 11.83 4.96 12.35
CA GLU A 43 12.55 3.82 11.77
C GLU A 43 12.17 2.49 12.43
N ASP A 44 11.44 2.55 13.55
CA ASP A 44 10.93 1.37 14.24
C ASP A 44 9.66 0.85 13.52
N PRO A 45 9.64 -0.41 13.04
CA PRO A 45 8.52 -0.94 12.27
C PRO A 45 7.17 -0.89 13.00
N GLU A 46 7.15 -1.14 14.31
CA GLU A 46 5.91 -1.16 15.10
C GLU A 46 5.34 0.25 15.26
N GLN A 47 6.19 1.23 15.59
CA GLN A 47 5.80 2.63 15.66
C GLN A 47 5.35 3.17 14.31
N LEU A 48 6.07 2.83 13.23
CA LEU A 48 5.71 3.26 11.89
C LEU A 48 4.36 2.68 11.47
N ALA A 49 4.11 1.40 11.75
CA ALA A 49 2.81 0.77 11.49
C ALA A 49 1.69 1.48 12.25
N ALA A 50 1.90 1.83 13.52
CA ALA A 50 0.91 2.56 14.32
C ALA A 50 0.60 3.98 13.80
N ILE A 51 1.56 4.61 13.09
CA ILE A 51 1.39 5.94 12.50
C ILE A 51 0.69 5.85 11.13
N VAL A 52 1.10 4.89 10.30
CA VAL A 52 0.59 4.74 8.92
C VAL A 52 -0.79 4.10 8.92
N MET A 53 -1.03 3.12 9.78
CA MET A 53 -2.32 2.44 9.89
C MET A 53 -3.23 3.24 10.81
N SER A 54 -4.33 3.75 10.26
CA SER A 54 -5.43 4.25 11.09
C SER A 54 -6.02 3.09 11.86
N GLY A 55 -5.66 2.97 13.14
CA GLY A 55 -6.22 1.97 14.04
C GLY A 55 -7.72 2.16 14.25
N LYS A 56 -8.28 1.52 15.29
CA LYS A 56 -9.73 1.50 15.53
C LYS A 56 -10.36 2.88 15.85
N ASN A 57 -9.55 3.91 16.13
CA ASN A 57 -9.98 5.22 16.61
C ASN A 57 -9.72 6.35 15.60
N CYS A 58 -10.21 6.23 14.36
CA CYS A 58 -10.15 7.30 13.38
C CYS A 58 -11.40 8.20 13.47
N LYS A 59 -11.26 9.52 13.68
CA LYS A 59 -12.41 10.41 13.92
C LYS A 59 -13.17 10.76 12.65
N ASN A 60 -12.46 10.88 11.51
CA ASN A 60 -13.04 11.22 10.22
C ASN A 60 -12.11 10.81 9.07
N LEU A 61 -12.63 10.88 7.85
CA LEU A 61 -11.88 10.53 6.63
C LEU A 61 -10.60 11.37 6.45
N GLY A 62 -10.62 12.65 6.81
CA GLY A 62 -9.45 13.52 6.65
C GLY A 62 -8.28 13.10 7.54
N GLU A 63 -8.56 12.57 8.73
CA GLU A 63 -7.53 11.98 9.60
C GLU A 63 -6.98 10.68 9.01
N TYR A 64 -7.85 9.81 8.48
CA TYR A 64 -7.47 8.56 7.82
C TYR A 64 -6.47 8.79 6.68
N LEU A 65 -6.75 9.79 5.84
CA LEU A 65 -5.94 10.09 4.65
C LEU A 65 -4.54 10.63 4.97
N ARG A 66 -4.24 11.05 6.20
CA ARG A 66 -2.88 11.52 6.56
C ARG A 66 -1.83 10.43 6.46
N GLY A 67 -2.21 9.17 6.67
CA GLY A 67 -1.30 8.03 6.50
C GLY A 67 -0.79 7.90 5.07
N PHE A 68 -1.60 8.31 4.08
CA PHE A 68 -1.21 8.25 2.66
C PHE A 68 -0.08 9.21 2.32
N ASP A 69 0.10 10.32 3.05
CA ASP A 69 1.23 11.21 2.79
C ASP A 69 2.57 10.49 3.00
N ILE A 70 2.60 9.52 3.92
CA ILE A 70 3.78 8.70 4.22
C ILE A 70 3.97 7.64 3.13
N THR A 71 2.93 6.89 2.75
CA THR A 71 3.06 5.88 1.70
C THR A 71 3.43 6.50 0.35
N LEU A 72 2.77 7.60 -0.03
CA LEU A 72 3.04 8.33 -1.27
C LEU A 72 4.46 8.91 -1.32
N SER A 73 5.11 9.15 -0.17
CA SER A 73 6.47 9.72 -0.12
C SER A 73 7.53 8.82 -0.78
N VAL A 74 7.31 7.49 -0.78
CA VAL A 74 8.22 6.51 -1.40
C VAL A 74 7.75 6.01 -2.77
N MET A 75 6.56 6.43 -3.22
CA MET A 75 5.94 6.01 -4.48
C MET A 75 6.15 7.02 -5.61
N GLN A 76 7.33 7.64 -5.66
CA GLN A 76 7.66 8.69 -6.64
C GLN A 76 8.69 8.24 -7.68
N GLU A 77 8.96 6.93 -7.77
CA GLU A 77 9.91 6.29 -8.69
C GLU A 77 9.25 5.04 -9.32
N PRO A 78 9.44 4.75 -10.63
CA PRO A 78 8.80 3.62 -11.31
C PRO A 78 9.07 2.26 -10.65
N GLU A 79 10.31 2.03 -10.20
CA GLU A 79 10.73 0.79 -9.57
C GLU A 79 10.01 0.55 -8.23
N ALA A 80 9.69 1.63 -7.51
CA ALA A 80 8.91 1.55 -6.29
C ALA A 80 7.45 1.17 -6.59
N LEU A 81 6.84 1.79 -7.60
CA LEU A 81 5.48 1.47 -8.04
C LEU A 81 5.35 0.01 -8.46
N PHE A 82 6.28 -0.46 -9.32
CA PHE A 82 6.33 -1.85 -9.78
C PHE A 82 6.44 -2.82 -8.62
N ARG A 83 7.37 -2.57 -7.69
CA ARG A 83 7.54 -3.44 -6.52
C ARG A 83 6.27 -3.51 -5.68
N ILE A 84 5.65 -2.37 -5.40
CA ILE A 84 4.45 -2.32 -4.55
C ILE A 84 3.27 -3.03 -5.23
N ALA A 85 3.11 -2.85 -6.55
CA ALA A 85 2.09 -3.56 -7.33
C ALA A 85 2.30 -5.07 -7.32
N TYR A 86 3.56 -5.50 -7.50
CA TYR A 86 3.93 -6.90 -7.45
C TYR A 86 3.70 -7.52 -6.07
N GLU A 87 4.14 -6.86 -4.99
CA GLU A 87 3.94 -7.34 -3.62
C GLU A 87 2.46 -7.41 -3.24
N LEU A 88 1.63 -6.47 -3.71
CA LEU A 88 0.18 -6.54 -3.53
C LEU A 88 -0.41 -7.79 -4.21
N ALA A 89 0.04 -8.14 -5.41
CA ALA A 89 -0.39 -9.36 -6.09
C ALA A 89 0.06 -10.64 -5.35
N GLU A 90 1.29 -10.65 -4.81
CA GLU A 90 1.77 -11.74 -3.95
C GLU A 90 0.90 -11.93 -2.71
N ASP A 91 0.59 -10.82 -2.02
CA ASP A 91 -0.22 -10.84 -0.79
C ASP A 91 -1.67 -11.28 -1.09
N ALA A 92 -2.26 -10.77 -2.17
CA ALA A 92 -3.58 -11.18 -2.64
C ALA A 92 -3.64 -12.69 -2.96
N ALA A 93 -2.61 -13.22 -3.63
CA ALA A 93 -2.51 -14.64 -3.94
C ALA A 93 -2.36 -15.49 -2.66
N ALA A 94 -1.53 -15.05 -1.70
CA ALA A 94 -1.37 -15.71 -0.41
C ALA A 94 -2.67 -15.74 0.42
N GLU A 95 -3.51 -14.72 0.23
CA GLU A 95 -4.85 -14.67 0.81
C GLU A 95 -5.90 -15.43 -0.01
N ASN A 96 -5.56 -16.11 -1.11
CA ASN A 96 -6.49 -16.81 -2.00
C ASN A 96 -7.56 -15.87 -2.63
N VAL A 97 -7.14 -14.65 -2.99
CA VAL A 97 -7.89 -13.74 -3.86
C VAL A 97 -7.64 -14.14 -5.31
N TRP A 98 -8.69 -14.52 -6.03
CA TRP A 98 -8.61 -14.99 -7.42
C TRP A 98 -8.80 -13.88 -8.43
N TYR A 99 -9.47 -12.81 -8.04
CA TYR A 99 -9.73 -11.65 -8.88
C TYR A 99 -9.64 -10.38 -8.04
N MET A 100 -8.89 -9.40 -8.55
CA MET A 100 -8.72 -8.12 -7.89
C MET A 100 -8.82 -6.95 -8.87
N GLU A 101 -9.51 -5.88 -8.46
CA GLU A 101 -9.56 -4.60 -9.17
C GLU A 101 -8.81 -3.55 -8.34
N VAL A 102 -7.54 -3.37 -8.68
CA VAL A 102 -6.68 -2.38 -8.04
C VAL A 102 -7.04 -0.98 -8.52
N ARG A 103 -7.16 -0.05 -7.58
CA ARG A 103 -7.33 1.37 -7.86
C ARG A 103 -6.20 2.17 -7.23
N TYR A 104 -5.84 3.26 -7.88
CA TYR A 104 -4.91 4.27 -7.38
C TYR A 104 -5.06 5.52 -8.24
N SER A 105 -4.41 6.62 -7.85
CA SER A 105 -4.50 7.88 -8.57
C SER A 105 -3.13 8.27 -9.15
N PRO A 106 -2.90 8.07 -10.46
CA PRO A 106 -1.61 8.36 -11.09
C PRO A 106 -1.08 9.77 -10.81
N ILE A 107 -1.96 10.77 -10.69
CA ILE A 107 -1.55 12.16 -10.42
C ILE A 107 -0.78 12.32 -9.09
N LEU A 108 -0.99 11.42 -8.12
CA LEU A 108 -0.32 11.46 -6.80
C LEU A 108 1.16 11.04 -6.86
N HIS A 109 1.60 10.44 -7.97
CA HIS A 109 2.97 9.95 -8.16
C HIS A 109 3.84 10.89 -9.02
N THR A 110 3.40 12.14 -9.18
CA THR A 110 4.03 13.13 -10.08
C THR A 110 4.95 14.13 -9.37
N ARG A 111 5.16 14.02 -8.04
CA ARG A 111 5.89 15.03 -7.24
C ARG A 111 7.36 15.17 -7.64
N LYS A 112 7.97 14.10 -8.19
CA LYS A 112 9.33 14.10 -8.78
C LYS A 112 9.35 14.28 -10.31
N GLY A 113 8.24 14.69 -10.92
CA GLY A 113 8.15 14.95 -12.36
C GLY A 113 7.92 13.71 -13.25
N MET A 114 7.52 12.58 -12.66
CA MET A 114 7.19 11.36 -13.42
C MET A 114 5.98 11.60 -14.34
N LYS A 115 6.05 11.10 -15.58
CA LYS A 115 4.93 11.19 -16.53
C LYS A 115 3.83 10.20 -16.14
N LEU A 116 2.57 10.59 -16.35
CA LEU A 116 1.41 9.72 -16.09
C LEU A 116 1.51 8.38 -16.82
N THR A 117 2.02 8.36 -18.06
CA THR A 117 2.22 7.11 -18.81
C THR A 117 3.22 6.19 -18.14
N THR A 118 4.35 6.73 -17.66
CA THR A 118 5.36 5.94 -16.94
C THR A 118 4.81 5.37 -15.63
N ILE A 119 3.94 6.12 -14.96
CA ILE A 119 3.27 5.66 -13.73
C ILE A 119 2.34 4.48 -14.03
N VAL A 120 1.55 4.59 -15.11
CA VAL A 120 0.64 3.50 -15.53
C VAL A 120 1.40 2.29 -16.04
N ASP A 121 2.49 2.47 -16.78
CA ASP A 121 3.30 1.36 -17.30
C ASP A 121 4.04 0.60 -16.18
N ALA A 122 4.31 1.26 -15.04
CA ALA A 122 5.03 0.68 -13.92
C ALA A 122 4.16 -0.20 -13.01
N VAL A 123 2.83 -0.01 -13.02
CA VAL A 123 1.86 -0.72 -12.17
C VAL A 123 1.19 -1.82 -12.97
#